data_AF-A0A438ETT3-F1
#
_entry.id   AF-A0A438ETT3-F1
#
_cell.length_a   1.000
_cell.length_b   1.000
_cell.length_c   1.000
_cell.angle_alpha   90.00
_cell.angle_beta   90.00
_cell.angle_gamma   90.00
#
_symmetry.space_group_name_H-M   'P 1'
#
loop_
_entity.id
_entity.type
_entity.pdbx_description
1 polymer ?
#
loop_
_entity_poly.entity_id
_entity_poly.type
_entity_poly.pdbx_seq_one_letter_code
_entity_poly.pdbx_strand_id
1 'polypeptide(L)'
;MDPKRSDVPLLIPPVQGELVMVLLLDLQDFLLRARVLKLYRQALRVAGRAPEQARAELRQTVRQEMENNRNCNDKQRIRFLISEGLARLKGLDEMLDMQGH
;
A
#
# COMPACT_ATOMS: atom_id res chain seq x y z
N MET A 1 -39.62 14.56 -56.62
CA MET A 1 -39.78 13.80 -55.35
C MET A 1 -39.13 12.47 -55.65
N ASP A 2 -37.86 12.23 -55.31
CA ASP A 2 -37.27 12.26 -53.97
C ASP A 2 -35.87 12.91 -53.93
N PRO A 3 -35.54 13.75 -52.93
CA PRO A 3 -34.18 14.25 -52.76
C PRO A 3 -33.51 13.74 -51.47
N LYS A 4 -32.23 13.37 -51.61
CA LYS A 4 -31.16 13.42 -50.59
C LYS A 4 -31.14 12.29 -49.54
N ARG A 5 -30.45 11.18 -49.88
CA ARG A 5 -29.60 10.49 -48.88
C ARG A 5 -28.36 11.36 -48.68
N SER A 6 -28.39 12.18 -47.64
CA SER A 6 -27.19 12.84 -47.11
C SER A 6 -26.41 11.82 -46.29
N ASP A 7 -25.18 11.56 -46.71
CA ASP A 7 -24.17 10.89 -45.90
C ASP A 7 -23.96 11.67 -44.61
N VAL A 8 -24.45 11.13 -43.49
CA VAL A 8 -24.14 11.67 -42.16
C VAL A 8 -22.91 10.92 -41.66
N PRO A 9 -21.75 11.57 -41.47
CA PRO A 9 -20.64 10.93 -40.81
C PRO A 9 -21.03 10.74 -39.35
N LEU A 10 -21.11 9.49 -38.91
CA LEU A 10 -21.27 9.13 -37.51
C LEU A 10 -20.01 9.60 -36.78
N LEU A 11 -20.06 10.81 -36.22
CA LEU A 11 -19.03 11.35 -35.35
C LEU A 11 -19.10 10.59 -34.02
N ILE A 12 -18.51 9.40 -33.97
CA ILE A 12 -18.28 8.67 -32.73
C ILE A 12 -17.22 9.47 -31.96
N PRO A 13 -17.53 10.13 -30.83
CA PRO A 13 -16.47 10.69 -29.99
C PRO A 13 -15.57 9.52 -29.54
N PRO A 14 -14.23 9.68 -29.50
CA PRO A 14 -13.36 8.66 -28.92
C PRO A 14 -13.67 8.59 -27.42
N VAL A 15 -14.59 7.70 -27.07
CA VAL A 15 -14.94 7.45 -25.69
C VAL A 15 -13.80 6.62 -25.10
N GLN A 16 -13.26 7.11 -23.99
CA GLN A 16 -12.48 6.35 -23.00
C GLN A 16 -11.03 5.96 -23.35
N GLY A 17 -10.17 6.95 -23.62
CA GLY A 17 -8.73 6.80 -23.33
C GLY A 17 -8.38 7.11 -21.86
N GLU A 18 -9.05 8.11 -21.29
CA GLU A 18 -8.74 8.65 -19.96
C GLU A 18 -9.21 7.75 -18.81
N LEU A 19 -10.39 7.13 -18.93
CA LEU A 19 -10.95 6.26 -17.88
C LEU A 19 -10.16 4.94 -17.72
N VAL A 20 -9.52 4.46 -18.78
CA VAL A 20 -8.71 3.22 -18.73
C VAL A 20 -7.42 3.43 -17.94
N MET A 21 -6.85 4.64 -17.97
CA MET A 21 -5.67 4.99 -17.18
C MET A 21 -5.97 5.11 -15.68
N VAL A 22 -7.20 5.45 -15.29
CA VAL A 22 -7.60 5.57 -13.87
C VAL A 22 -7.76 4.19 -13.21
N LEU A 23 -7.98 3.12 -13.98
CA LEU A 23 -8.19 1.77 -13.45
C LEU A 23 -6.92 0.89 -13.44
N LEU A 24 -5.89 1.27 -14.20
CA LEU A 24 -4.65 0.50 -14.25
C LEU A 24 -3.79 0.88 -13.05
N LEU A 25 -3.95 0.12 -11.96
CA LEU A 25 -2.96 0.06 -10.90
C LEU A 25 -1.57 -0.06 -11.50
N ASP A 26 -0.76 1.01 -11.41
CA ASP A 26 0.65 0.96 -11.82
C ASP A 26 1.28 -0.24 -11.11
N LEU A 27 2.00 -1.09 -11.85
CA LEU A 27 2.69 -2.25 -11.31
C LEU A 27 3.55 -1.84 -10.10
N GLN A 28 4.14 -0.64 -10.14
CA GLN A 28 4.89 -0.11 -9.01
C GLN A 28 4.03 0.11 -7.76
N ASP A 29 2.80 0.61 -7.89
CA ASP A 29 1.87 0.80 -6.78
C ASP A 29 1.43 -0.54 -6.19
N PHE A 30 1.17 -1.53 -7.05
CA PHE A 30 0.88 -2.89 -6.61
C PHE A 30 2.04 -3.48 -5.79
N LEU A 31 3.27 -3.37 -6.30
CA LEU A 31 4.47 -3.87 -5.62
C LEU A 31 4.73 -3.13 -4.30
N LEU A 32 4.51 -1.82 -4.25
CA LEU A 32 4.64 -1.06 -3.01
C LEU A 32 3.61 -1.49 -1.97
N ARG A 33 2.33 -1.64 -2.34
CA ARG A 33 1.30 -2.14 -1.43
C ARG A 33 1.61 -3.55 -0.91
N ALA A 34 2.10 -4.44 -1.78
CA ALA A 34 2.53 -5.77 -1.37
C ALA A 34 3.66 -5.73 -0.33
N ARG A 35 4.63 -4.81 -0.48
CA ARG A 35 5.71 -4.61 0.48
C ARG A 35 5.21 -4.04 1.82
N VAL A 36 4.29 -3.07 1.80
CA VAL A 36 3.66 -2.53 3.02
C VAL A 36 2.94 -3.65 3.78
N LEU A 37 2.12 -4.46 3.09
CA LEU A 37 1.41 -5.59 3.71
C LEU A 37 2.36 -6.68 4.24
N LYS A 38 3.51 -6.89 3.58
CA LYS A 38 4.54 -7.80 4.09
C LYS A 38 5.14 -7.27 5.40
N LEU A 39 5.51 -5.99 5.43
CA LEU A 39 6.04 -5.32 6.63
C LEU A 39 5.03 -5.38 7.79
N TYR A 40 3.76 -5.04 7.54
CA TYR A 40 2.70 -5.11 8.55
C TYR A 40 2.57 -6.50 9.17
N ARG A 41 2.51 -7.55 8.34
CA ARG A 41 2.42 -8.93 8.83
C ARG A 41 3.66 -9.35 9.61
N GLN A 42 4.85 -8.93 9.18
CA GLN A 42 6.09 -9.20 9.92
C GLN A 42 6.07 -8.49 11.28
N ALA A 43 5.69 -7.21 11.32
CA ALA A 43 5.60 -6.44 12.55
C ALA A 43 4.64 -7.05 13.57
N LEU A 44 3.46 -7.52 13.13
CA LEU A 44 2.52 -8.21 14.01
C LEU A 44 3.07 -9.55 14.56
N ARG A 45 3.87 -10.28 13.79
CA ARG A 45 4.50 -11.52 14.26
C ARG A 45 5.53 -11.24 15.34
N VAL A 46 6.42 -10.26 15.11
CA VAL A 46 7.44 -9.85 16.10
C VAL A 46 6.76 -9.30 17.36
N ALA A 47 5.74 -8.45 17.23
CA ALA A 47 4.95 -7.97 18.36
C ALA A 47 4.26 -9.11 19.13
N GLY A 48 3.97 -10.24 18.47
CA GLY A 48 3.45 -11.45 19.11
C GLY A 48 4.48 -12.18 19.98
N ARG A 49 5.78 -12.01 19.72
CA ARG A 49 6.87 -12.61 20.49
C ARG A 49 7.18 -11.87 21.79
N ALA A 50 6.77 -10.60 21.89
CA ALA A 50 7.01 -9.77 23.08
C ALA A 50 6.42 -10.38 24.37
N PRO A 51 6.83 -9.92 25.56
CA PRO A 51 6.19 -10.29 26.83
C PRO A 51 4.71 -9.89 26.86
N GLU A 52 3.89 -10.65 27.59
CA GLU A 52 2.42 -10.49 27.58
C GLU A 52 1.95 -9.06 27.85
N GLN A 53 2.57 -8.40 28.83
CA GLN A 53 2.31 -7.00 29.18
C GLN A 53 2.53 -6.00 28.03
N ALA A 54 3.47 -6.27 27.11
CA ALA A 54 3.83 -5.37 26.02
C ALA A 54 3.19 -5.76 24.66
N ARG A 55 2.71 -7.00 24.52
CA ARG A 55 2.14 -7.52 23.25
C ARG A 55 1.00 -6.65 22.72
N ALA A 56 0.06 -6.28 23.58
CA ALA A 56 -1.13 -5.53 23.18
C ALA A 56 -0.76 -4.13 22.67
N GLU A 57 0.10 -3.44 23.43
CA GLU A 57 0.61 -2.12 23.08
C GLU A 57 1.39 -2.13 21.76
N LEU A 58 2.32 -3.07 21.58
CA LEU A 58 3.10 -3.17 20.34
C LEU A 58 2.21 -3.42 19.12
N ARG A 59 1.20 -4.30 19.23
CA ARG A 59 0.25 -4.52 18.13
C ARG A 59 -0.57 -3.27 17.83
N GLN A 60 -0.95 -2.51 18.86
CA GLN A 60 -1.68 -1.26 18.67
C GLN A 60 -0.81 -0.22 17.96
N THR A 61 0.45 -0.06 18.38
CA THR A 61 1.42 0.82 17.71
C THR A 61 1.60 0.44 16.25
N VAL A 62 1.77 -0.85 15.93
CA VAL A 62 1.89 -1.31 14.54
C VAL A 62 0.65 -0.95 13.70
N ARG A 63 -0.56 -1.07 14.27
CA ARG A 63 -1.78 -0.68 13.56
C ARG A 63 -1.87 0.84 13.39
N GLN A 64 -1.56 1.60 14.42
CA GLN A 64 -1.61 3.06 14.38
C GLN A 64 -0.64 3.61 13.34
N GLU A 65 0.56 3.05 13.23
CA GLU A 65 1.54 3.46 12.22
C GLU A 65 1.04 3.24 10.77
N MET A 66 0.34 2.13 10.52
CA MET A 66 -0.28 1.88 9.21
C MET A 66 -1.42 2.88 8.96
N GLU A 67 -2.24 3.14 9.97
CA GLU A 67 -3.38 4.04 9.88
C GLU A 67 -2.94 5.48 9.62
N ASN A 68 -1.91 5.95 10.34
CA ASN A 68 -1.32 7.28 10.18
C ASN A 68 -0.84 7.53 8.74
N ASN A 69 -0.46 6.48 8.02
CA ASN A 69 0.08 6.56 6.66
C ASN A 69 -0.88 6.05 5.59
N ARG A 70 -2.13 5.69 5.92
CA ARG A 70 -3.09 5.04 5.01
C ARG A 70 -3.36 5.84 3.72
N ASN A 71 -3.27 7.17 3.80
CA ASN A 71 -3.53 8.10 2.70
C ASN A 71 -2.24 8.58 2.00
N CYS A 72 -1.08 8.01 2.33
CA CYS A 72 0.17 8.36 1.66
C CYS A 72 0.19 7.79 0.24
N ASN A 73 0.19 8.69 -0.76
CA ASN A 73 0.26 8.33 -2.19
C ASN A 73 1.64 8.62 -2.81
N ASP A 74 2.57 9.21 -2.06
CA ASP A 74 3.93 9.50 -2.52
C ASP A 74 4.78 8.21 -2.48
N LYS A 75 5.13 7.71 -3.67
CA LYS A 75 5.93 6.48 -3.85
C LYS A 75 7.29 6.56 -3.15
N GLN A 76 7.97 7.72 -3.16
CA GLN A 76 9.26 7.87 -2.50
C GLN A 76 9.10 7.86 -0.99
N ARG A 77 8.08 8.55 -0.48
CA ARG A 77 7.75 8.53 0.95
C ARG A 77 7.38 7.12 1.42
N ILE A 78 6.59 6.37 0.66
CA ILE A 78 6.24 4.97 0.97
C ILE A 78 7.51 4.11 1.02
N ARG A 79 8.42 4.24 0.06
CA ARG A 79 9.70 3.50 0.06
C ARG A 79 10.54 3.82 1.29
N PHE A 80 10.63 5.09 1.65
CA PHE A 80 11.33 5.54 2.85
C PHE A 80 10.72 4.92 4.11
N LEU A 81 9.39 5.02 4.29
CA LEU A 81 8.68 4.46 5.44
C LEU A 81 8.82 2.94 5.55
N ILE A 82 8.83 2.23 4.41
CA ILE A 82 9.11 0.78 4.39
C ILE A 82 10.52 0.51 4.92
N SER A 83 11.53 1.21 4.42
CA SER A 83 12.93 1.02 4.84
C SER A 83 13.11 1.34 6.33
N GLU A 84 12.54 2.46 6.78
CA GLU A 84 12.57 2.89 8.17
C GLU A 84 11.86 1.89 9.09
N GLY A 85 10.65 1.45 8.71
CA GLY A 85 9.88 0.47 9.46
C GLY A 85 10.57 -0.89 9.54
N LEU A 86 11.26 -1.33 8.47
CA LEU A 86 12.08 -2.55 8.49
C LEU A 86 13.28 -2.42 9.45
N ALA A 87 13.95 -1.27 9.48
CA ALA A 87 15.07 -1.04 10.39
C ALA A 87 14.61 -1.05 11.86
N ARG A 88 13.51 -0.34 12.18
CA ARG A 88 12.91 -0.36 13.52
C ARG A 88 12.47 -1.77 13.94
N LEU A 89 11.84 -2.50 13.02
CA LEU A 89 11.38 -3.85 13.29
C LEU A 89 12.54 -4.81 13.55
N LYS A 90 13.64 -4.69 12.80
CA LYS A 90 14.86 -5.48 13.02
C LYS A 90 15.42 -5.23 14.43
N GLY A 91 15.54 -3.97 14.84
CA GLY A 91 16.01 -3.64 16.19
C GLY A 91 15.10 -4.21 17.28
N LEU A 92 13.77 -4.15 17.09
CA LEU A 92 12.82 -4.77 18.03
C LEU A 92 12.99 -6.30 18.09
N ASP A 93 13.13 -6.96 16.94
CA ASP A 93 13.29 -8.40 16.86
C ASP A 93 14.58 -8.86 17.57
N GLU A 94 15.69 -8.16 17.33
CA GLU A 94 16.97 -8.40 18.01
C GLU A 94 16.87 -8.17 19.53
N MET A 95 16.16 -7.13 19.98
CA MET A 95 15.92 -6.89 21.40
C MET A 95 15.11 -8.02 22.04
N LEU A 96 14.08 -8.51 21.36
CA LEU A 96 13.26 -9.62 21.83
C LEU A 96 14.02 -10.96 21.79
N ASP A 97 14.92 -11.16 20.82
CA ASP A 97 15.83 -12.30 20.77
C ASP A 97 16.79 -12.29 21.96
N MET A 98 17.35 -11.13 22.31
CA MET A 98 18.26 -10.98 23.45
C MET A 98 17.55 -11.13 24.81
N GLN A 99 16.25 -10.81 24.89
CA GLN A 99 15.42 -11.08 26.06
C GLN A 99 15.01 -12.56 26.16
N GLY A 100 15.29 -13.36 25.13
CA GLY A 100 14.97 -14.77 25.04
C GLY A 100 16.10 -15.68 25.52
N HIS A 101 16.28 -15.76 26.85
CA HIS A 101 16.56 -16.98 27.63
C HIS A 101 15.93 -16.84 29.02
#